data_AF-A0A2S8RRQ5-F1
#
_entry.id   AF-A0A2S8RRQ5-F1
#
_cell.length_a   1.000
_cell.length_b   1.000
_cell.length_c   1.000
_cell.angle_alpha   90.00
_cell.angle_beta   90.00
_cell.angle_gamma   90.00
#
_symmetry.space_group_name_H-M   'P 1'
#
loop_
_entity.id
_entity.type
_entity.pdbx_description
1 polymer ?
#
loop_
_entity_poly.entity_id
_entity_poly.type
_entity_poly.pdbx_seq_one_letter_code
_entity_poly.pdbx_strand_id
1 'polypeptide(L)'
;MTNLTQLPNEPDHRADEDPGSPPTDVSKPIGDAIPTPVEPGLDQPLPPKGEAPQPARGDDDDDGNPLGETDTPAGVPSPGPSDFA
;
A
#
# COMPACT_ATOMS: atom_id res chain seq x y z
N MET A 1 -51.71 0.12 40.39
CA MET A 1 -50.65 0.92 41.03
C MET A 1 -49.54 1.04 40.01
N THR A 2 -49.47 2.18 39.33
CA THR A 2 -48.60 2.41 38.17
C THR A 2 -47.21 2.80 38.65
N ASN A 3 -46.20 1.96 38.40
CA ASN A 3 -44.81 2.26 38.74
C ASN A 3 -44.20 3.14 37.64
N LEU A 4 -44.00 4.41 37.95
CA LEU A 4 -43.35 5.39 37.10
C LEU A 4 -41.86 5.46 37.51
N THR A 5 -41.02 4.66 36.85
CA THR A 5 -39.57 4.74 37.01
C THR A 5 -39.02 5.73 35.99
N GLN A 6 -39.09 7.03 36.30
CA GLN A 6 -38.35 8.05 35.56
C GLN A 6 -36.90 8.06 36.04
N LEU A 7 -35.98 7.71 35.15
CA LEU A 7 -34.54 7.90 35.35
C LEU A 7 -34.23 9.41 35.39
N PRO A 8 -33.53 9.93 36.41
CA PRO A 8 -33.49 11.37 36.65
C PRO A 8 -32.46 12.15 35.83
N ASN A 9 -31.97 11.65 34.68
CA ASN A 9 -30.79 12.26 34.07
C ASN A 9 -30.64 12.12 32.55
N GLU A 10 -31.74 12.06 31.79
CA GLU A 10 -31.66 12.29 30.35
C GLU A 10 -31.63 13.82 30.10
N PRO A 11 -30.57 14.37 29.48
CA PRO A 11 -30.62 15.75 29.02
C PRO A 11 -31.76 15.89 28.01
N ASP A 12 -32.64 16.87 28.22
CA ASP A 12 -33.63 17.32 27.22
C ASP A 12 -32.89 17.82 25.98
N HIS A 13 -32.49 16.89 25.08
CA HIS A 13 -32.04 17.25 23.74
C HIS A 13 -33.24 17.85 23.03
N ARG A 14 -33.24 19.17 22.87
CA ARG A 14 -34.29 19.83 22.10
C ARG A 14 -34.11 19.38 20.66
N ALA A 15 -35.20 18.98 20.00
CA ALA A 15 -35.16 18.63 18.57
C ALA A 15 -34.71 19.79 17.66
N ASP A 16 -34.55 20.99 18.22
CA ASP A 16 -34.07 22.23 17.60
C ASP A 16 -32.58 22.50 17.83
N GLU A 17 -31.84 21.57 18.47
CA GLU A 17 -30.37 21.64 18.50
C GLU A 17 -29.84 21.32 17.10
N ASP A 18 -29.30 22.34 16.42
CA ASP A 18 -28.51 22.17 15.20
C ASP A 18 -27.43 21.12 15.46
N PRO A 19 -27.37 20.00 14.72
CA PRO A 19 -26.43 18.89 14.97
C PRO A 19 -24.95 19.28 14.81
N GLY A 20 -24.67 20.56 14.57
CA GLY A 20 -23.35 21.09 14.28
C GLY A 20 -23.00 20.80 12.82
N SER A 21 -22.23 21.69 12.22
CA SER A 21 -21.66 21.42 10.90
C SER A 21 -20.68 20.24 10.98
N PRO A 22 -20.63 19.37 9.96
CA PRO A 22 -19.60 18.35 9.88
C PRO A 22 -18.22 19.01 9.95
N PRO A 23 -17.21 18.36 10.55
CA PRO A 23 -15.87 18.92 10.63
C PRO A 23 -15.40 19.34 9.24
N THR A 24 -15.18 20.64 9.04
CA THR A 24 -14.64 21.19 7.78
C THR A 24 -13.14 20.96 7.68
N ASP A 25 -12.49 20.62 8.80
CA ASP A 25 -11.08 20.32 8.85
C ASP A 25 -10.81 18.94 8.23
N VAL A 26 -10.07 18.96 7.13
CA VAL A 26 -9.52 17.76 6.50
C VAL A 26 -8.46 17.18 7.44
N SER A 27 -8.65 15.94 7.89
CA SER A 27 -7.70 15.26 8.79
C SER A 27 -6.28 15.32 8.21
N LYS A 28 -5.41 16.10 8.87
CA LYS A 28 -3.99 16.16 8.52
C LYS A 28 -3.34 14.82 8.90
N PRO A 29 -2.40 14.32 8.10
CA PRO A 29 -1.64 13.13 8.48
C PRO A 29 -0.93 13.39 9.82
N ILE A 30 -1.02 12.43 10.72
CA ILE A 30 -0.33 12.49 12.02
C ILE A 30 1.14 12.17 11.77
N GLY A 31 2.02 13.10 12.12
CA GLY A 31 3.47 12.97 11.97
C GLY A 31 4.01 13.73 10.76
N ASP A 32 5.30 14.07 10.84
CA ASP A 32 6.00 14.69 9.72
C ASP A 32 6.12 13.66 8.58
N ALA A 33 5.78 14.06 7.36
CA ALA A 33 6.01 13.22 6.20
C ALA A 33 7.51 12.89 6.12
N ILE A 34 7.86 11.61 6.29
CA ILE A 34 9.25 11.16 6.14
C ILE A 34 9.69 11.44 4.70
N PRO A 35 10.91 11.99 4.49
CA PRO A 35 11.42 12.21 3.15
C PRO A 35 11.37 10.94 2.31
N THR A 36 10.90 11.07 1.07
CA THR A 36 10.95 9.96 0.11
C THR A 36 12.41 9.52 -0.09
N PRO A 37 12.69 8.20 -0.18
CA PRO A 37 14.02 7.73 -0.54
C PRO A 37 14.49 8.31 -1.88
N VAL A 38 15.79 8.53 -1.99
CA VAL A 38 16.40 8.93 -3.26
C VAL A 38 16.59 7.68 -4.12
N GLU A 39 16.25 7.76 -5.40
CA GLU A 39 16.50 6.67 -6.34
C GLU A 39 18.01 6.53 -6.59
N PRO A 40 18.61 5.34 -6.37
CA PRO A 40 20.03 5.14 -6.65
C PRO A 40 20.28 5.30 -8.16
N GLY A 41 21.27 6.12 -8.54
CA GLY A 41 21.69 6.25 -9.94
C GLY A 41 21.17 7.48 -10.67
N LEU A 42 20.18 8.21 -10.15
CA LEU A 42 19.67 9.43 -10.81
C LEU A 42 20.68 10.58 -10.80
N ASP A 43 21.44 10.71 -9.72
CA ASP A 43 22.52 11.70 -9.58
C ASP A 43 23.85 11.22 -10.19
N GLN A 44 23.91 10.00 -10.75
CA GLN A 44 25.10 9.52 -11.43
C GLN A 44 25.12 10.11 -12.84
N PRO A 45 26.29 10.56 -13.33
CA PRO A 45 26.40 11.02 -14.71
C PRO A 45 26.03 9.87 -15.65
N LEU A 46 25.32 10.21 -16.74
CA LEU A 46 25.10 9.25 -17.81
C LEU A 46 26.47 8.75 -18.31
N PRO A 47 26.60 7.44 -18.62
CA PRO A 47 27.79 6.93 -19.27
C PRO A 47 28.10 7.71 -20.55
N PRO A 48 29.38 7.88 -20.89
CA PRO A 48 29.77 8.54 -22.14
C PRO A 48 29.15 7.81 -23.33
N LYS A 49 28.64 8.60 -24.29
CA LYS A 49 28.02 8.07 -25.50
C LYS A 49 29.06 7.25 -26.28
N GLY A 50 28.74 5.99 -26.56
CA GLY A 50 29.58 5.09 -27.35
C GLY A 50 30.47 4.15 -26.53
N GLU A 51 30.51 4.31 -25.22
CA GLU A 51 31.07 3.29 -24.34
C GLU A 51 29.96 2.28 -24.07
N ALA A 52 29.93 1.21 -24.87
CA ALA A 52 29.13 0.04 -24.53
C ALA A 52 29.54 -0.39 -23.12
N PRO A 53 28.61 -0.73 -22.22
CA PRO A 53 29.00 -1.39 -20.99
C PRO A 53 29.86 -2.59 -21.40
N GLN A 54 31.08 -2.65 -20.87
CA GLN A 54 31.80 -3.93 -20.85
C GLN A 54 30.77 -4.92 -20.30
N PRO A 55 30.44 -6.03 -21.01
CA PRO A 55 29.58 -7.03 -20.41
C PRO A 55 30.20 -7.30 -19.04
N ALA A 56 29.40 -7.09 -17.99
CA ALA A 56 29.83 -7.46 -16.66
C ALA A 56 30.37 -8.88 -16.83
N ARG A 57 31.62 -9.13 -16.45
CA ARG A 57 32.10 -10.51 -16.34
C ARG A 57 31.25 -11.14 -15.26
N GLY A 58 30.15 -11.71 -15.71
CA GLY A 58 29.09 -12.37 -14.99
C GLY A 58 28.57 -13.37 -16.00
N ASP A 59 29.36 -14.43 -16.11
CA ASP A 59 28.99 -15.78 -16.51
C ASP A 59 28.05 -15.89 -17.72
N ASP A 60 28.66 -16.30 -18.82
CA ASP A 60 28.01 -17.02 -19.92
C ASP A 60 27.29 -18.27 -19.38
N ASP A 61 26.09 -18.10 -18.83
CA ASP A 61 25.12 -19.19 -18.60
C ASP A 61 23.72 -18.70 -19.02
N ASP A 62 23.62 -18.22 -20.27
CA ASP A 62 22.34 -18.20 -21.00
C ASP A 62 22.03 -19.65 -21.45
N ASP A 63 21.75 -20.51 -20.48
CA ASP A 63 21.30 -21.89 -20.70
C ASP A 63 19.82 -21.93 -21.09
N GLY A 64 19.34 -21.01 -21.94
CA GLY A 64 18.02 -21.07 -22.59
C GLY A 64 16.80 -21.33 -21.69
N ASN A 65 16.93 -21.24 -20.37
CA ASN A 65 15.86 -21.62 -19.45
C ASN A 65 14.92 -20.43 -19.33
N PRO A 66 13.66 -20.52 -19.78
CA PRO A 66 12.74 -19.40 -19.71
C PRO A 66 12.59 -18.97 -18.24
N LEU A 67 12.65 -17.65 -18.00
CA LEU A 67 12.60 -16.98 -16.69
C LEU A 67 11.34 -17.27 -15.83
N GLY A 68 10.51 -18.25 -16.23
CA GLY A 68 9.32 -18.71 -15.52
C GLY A 68 9.39 -20.17 -15.05
N GLU A 69 10.41 -20.95 -15.40
CA GLU A 69 10.57 -22.35 -14.95
C GLU A 69 11.33 -22.41 -13.62
N THR A 70 11.00 -21.51 -12.68
CA THR A 70 11.53 -21.62 -11.32
C THR A 70 10.89 -22.85 -10.68
N ASP A 71 11.73 -23.84 -10.33
CA ASP A 71 11.33 -25.02 -9.57
C ASP A 71 10.54 -24.56 -8.35
N THR A 72 9.24 -24.87 -8.37
CA THR A 72 8.31 -24.40 -7.36
C THR A 72 8.70 -25.04 -6.02
N PRO A 73 9.01 -24.26 -4.96
CA PRO A 73 9.57 -24.82 -3.75
C PRO A 73 8.63 -25.86 -3.13
N ALA A 74 9.23 -26.89 -2.52
CA ALA A 74 8.48 -27.98 -1.90
C ALA A 74 7.38 -27.45 -0.96
N GLY A 75 6.13 -27.81 -1.25
CA GLY A 75 4.97 -27.40 -0.47
C GLY A 75 4.08 -26.33 -1.10
N VAL A 76 4.47 -25.74 -2.23
CA VAL A 76 3.59 -24.85 -2.98
C VAL A 76 2.65 -25.69 -3.87
N PRO A 77 1.32 -25.53 -3.75
CA PRO A 77 0.36 -26.25 -4.59
C PRO A 77 0.42 -25.73 -6.04
N SER A 78 0.15 -26.63 -6.99
CA SER A 78 0.04 -26.25 -8.41
C SER A 78 -1.05 -25.18 -8.63
N PRO A 79 -0.86 -24.28 -9.61
CA PRO A 79 -1.91 -23.32 -9.98
C PRO A 79 -3.24 -24.03 -10.29
N GLY A 80 -4.33 -23.50 -9.74
CA GLY A 80 -5.67 -24.01 -10.00
C GLY A 80 -6.18 -23.64 -11.41
N PRO A 81 -7.28 -24.26 -11.86
CA PRO A 81 -7.93 -23.87 -13.11
C PRO A 81 -8.37 -22.40 -13.03
N SER A 82 -8.21 -21.66 -14.12
CA SER A 82 -8.70 -20.27 -14.23
C SER A 82 -10.22 -20.26 -14.25
N ASP A 83 -10.83 -19.50 -13.34
CA ASP A 83 -12.29 -19.30 -13.23
C ASP A 83 -12.80 -18.12 -14.09
N PHE A 84 -12.01 -17.69 -15.07
CA PHE A 84 -12.34 -16.58 -15.98
C PHE A 84 -13.22 -17.04 -17.18
N ALA A 85 -14.27 -17.81 -16.92
CA ALA A 85 -15.18 -18.36 -17.93
C ALA A 85 -16.63 -17.93 -17.74
#